data_AF-A0A2V8QWE3-F1
#
_entry.id   AF-A0A2V8QWE3-F1
#
_cell.length_a   1.000
_cell.length_b   1.000
_cell.length_c   1.000
_cell.angle_alpha   90.00
_cell.angle_beta   90.00
_cell.angle_gamma   90.00
#
_symmetry.space_group_name_H-M   'P 1'
#
loop_
_entity.id
_entity.type
_entity.pdbx_description
1 polymer ?
#
loop_
_entity_poly.entity_id
_entity_poly.type
_entity_poly.pdbx_seq_one_letter_code
_entity_poly.pdbx_strand_id
1 'polypeptide(L)'
;MSKRNHLRRAGARACLCASALALALACVLSFKPRAASSPSRRAAAQDEQRVDIRLRSLTTRATGKLTVEASEGGGRARLTALNLPDPQTVAAGANTYVVWAVSGGRIVRLGELKRDARGNGGLAFERPEGLEHYGVIITAERSADAERPGDPVLSSRADEAAALYPSKKDEGGAARDAGGTAASVAPPPVPSVTAGARRAGDFYAEVDDALASQGGGRVLELGGEEAAPRARGAARATTRESRAYVRANFRGVPLPPAVGANVYVLWAVTPDSRVVYMGSLPASAALNTAEVYVRVAGFDADDYALFVTAEQQRPAPSPSGRRVLSQKMVRTIVK
;
A
#
# COMPACT_ATOMS: atom_id res chain seq x y z
N MET A 1 -28.85 -47.93 48.29
CA MET A 1 -28.31 -48.36 46.98
C MET A 1 -27.31 -47.33 46.47
N SER A 2 -26.09 -47.81 46.21
CA SER A 2 -24.93 -47.26 45.50
C SER A 2 -24.63 -45.74 45.50
N LYS A 3 -23.71 -45.34 46.40
CA LYS A 3 -22.70 -44.29 46.19
C LYS A 3 -21.48 -44.94 45.51
N ARG A 4 -20.88 -44.32 44.48
CA ARG A 4 -19.48 -44.51 44.03
C ARG A 4 -19.15 -43.49 42.93
N ASN A 5 -18.26 -42.55 43.22
CA ASN A 5 -16.87 -42.49 42.73
C ASN A 5 -16.74 -41.97 41.29
N HIS A 6 -16.26 -40.74 41.10
CA HIS A 6 -15.27 -40.37 40.06
C HIS A 6 -14.65 -39.00 40.36
N LEU A 7 -13.93 -38.92 41.48
CA LEU A 7 -12.82 -37.98 41.68
C LEU A 7 -11.54 -38.77 41.40
N ARG A 8 -10.84 -38.46 40.28
CA ARG A 8 -9.42 -38.74 39.99
C ARG A 8 -9.20 -38.71 38.47
N ARG A 9 -8.71 -37.57 37.95
CA ARG A 9 -7.92 -37.48 36.70
C ARG A 9 -7.30 -36.07 36.62
N ALA A 10 -6.48 -35.75 37.61
CA ALA A 10 -5.52 -34.66 37.57
C ALA A 10 -4.17 -35.24 37.97
N GLY A 11 -3.20 -35.19 37.06
CA GLY A 11 -1.82 -35.66 37.30
C GLY A 11 -1.38 -36.76 36.33
N ALA A 12 -1.09 -36.40 35.07
CA ALA A 12 -0.26 -37.21 34.16
C ALA A 12 0.15 -36.46 32.87
N ARG A 13 0.54 -35.17 32.95
CA ARG A 13 1.10 -34.45 31.78
C ARG A 13 2.25 -33.49 32.14
N ALA A 14 3.07 -33.89 33.10
CA ALA A 14 4.28 -33.18 33.48
C ALA A 14 5.47 -34.16 33.54
N CYS A 15 5.80 -34.80 32.41
CA CYS A 15 7.01 -35.64 32.30
C CYS A 15 7.38 -35.97 30.83
N LEU A 16 7.27 -35.00 29.92
CA LEU A 16 7.70 -35.18 28.51
C LEU A 16 8.47 -33.95 27.97
N CYS A 17 9.16 -33.20 28.84
CA CYS A 17 9.96 -32.03 28.45
C CYS A 17 11.46 -32.15 28.78
N ALA A 18 11.96 -33.29 29.28
CA ALA A 18 13.36 -33.41 29.71
C ALA A 18 14.27 -34.20 28.75
N SER A 19 13.73 -34.91 27.74
CA SER A 19 14.52 -35.86 26.94
C SER A 19 14.93 -35.34 25.54
N ALA A 20 14.42 -34.20 25.09
CA ALA A 20 14.68 -33.70 23.73
C ALA A 20 15.90 -32.77 23.62
N LEU A 21 16.50 -32.36 24.73
CA LEU A 21 17.57 -31.35 24.74
C LEU A 21 19.00 -31.93 24.71
N ALA A 22 19.15 -33.26 24.83
CA ALA A 22 20.47 -33.91 24.88
C ALA A 22 20.98 -34.44 23.52
N LEU A 23 20.14 -34.48 22.47
CA LEU A 23 20.56 -35.02 21.16
C LEU A 23 20.98 -33.97 20.12
N ALA A 24 20.84 -32.67 20.41
CA ALA A 24 21.18 -31.60 19.46
C ALA A 24 22.65 -31.14 19.54
N LEU A 25 23.45 -31.63 20.50
CA LEU A 25 24.80 -31.12 20.77
C LEU A 25 25.96 -31.99 20.21
N ALA A 26 25.67 -33.01 19.41
CA ALA A 26 26.69 -33.97 18.93
C ALA A 26 27.01 -33.92 17.42
N CYS A 27 26.46 -32.98 16.64
CA CYS A 27 26.67 -32.93 15.18
C CYS A 27 27.48 -31.72 14.67
N VAL A 28 28.29 -31.04 15.51
CA VAL A 28 29.00 -29.81 15.11
C VAL A 28 30.52 -30.01 14.86
N LEU A 29 31.09 -31.20 15.00
CA LEU A 29 32.57 -31.35 15.00
C LEU A 29 33.18 -32.20 13.88
N SER A 30 32.62 -32.25 12.67
CA SER A 30 33.26 -33.02 11.57
C SER A 30 33.06 -32.45 10.18
N PHE A 31 33.49 -31.22 9.92
CA PHE A 31 33.81 -30.80 8.55
C PHE A 31 35.14 -30.03 8.52
N LYS A 32 36.20 -30.73 8.08
CA LYS A 32 37.49 -30.15 7.68
C LYS A 32 37.30 -29.38 6.36
N PRO A 33 37.61 -28.08 6.29
CA PRO A 33 37.64 -27.38 5.01
C PRO A 33 38.91 -27.81 4.24
N ARG A 34 38.72 -28.55 3.15
CA ARG A 34 39.76 -28.86 2.17
C ARG A 34 39.87 -27.67 1.22
N ALA A 35 41.01 -26.97 1.27
CA ALA A 35 41.36 -25.96 0.29
C ALA A 35 41.56 -26.63 -1.08
N ALA A 36 40.64 -26.35 -2.00
CA ALA A 36 40.78 -26.68 -3.41
C ALA A 36 40.67 -25.38 -4.20
N SER A 37 41.81 -24.89 -4.66
CA SER A 37 41.95 -23.85 -5.67
C SER A 37 41.40 -24.39 -6.99
N SER A 38 40.38 -23.74 -7.52
CA SER A 38 39.92 -23.90 -8.90
C SER A 38 39.75 -22.50 -9.50
N PRO A 39 40.41 -22.17 -10.61
CA PRO A 39 40.23 -20.89 -11.28
C PRO A 39 38.94 -20.96 -12.11
N SER A 40 37.79 -20.74 -11.47
CA SER A 40 36.57 -20.47 -12.24
C SER A 40 36.69 -19.05 -12.80
N ARG A 41 36.85 -18.97 -14.12
CA ARG A 41 36.54 -17.81 -14.96
C ARG A 41 35.44 -16.97 -14.30
N ARG A 42 35.78 -15.77 -13.86
CA ARG A 42 34.81 -14.69 -13.63
C ARG A 42 34.09 -14.45 -14.95
N ALA A 43 32.96 -15.13 -15.14
CA ALA A 43 31.85 -14.49 -15.82
C ALA A 43 31.53 -13.26 -14.96
N ALA A 44 31.75 -12.07 -15.50
CA ALA A 44 31.28 -10.85 -14.88
C ALA A 44 29.76 -10.98 -14.77
N ALA A 45 29.29 -11.34 -13.57
CA ALA A 45 27.90 -11.21 -13.19
C ALA A 45 27.58 -9.72 -13.26
N GLN A 46 27.02 -9.31 -14.40
CA GLN A 46 26.23 -8.09 -14.46
C GLN A 46 25.07 -8.33 -13.50
N ASP A 47 25.11 -7.70 -12.33
CA ASP A 47 23.98 -7.64 -11.42
C ASP A 47 22.79 -7.11 -12.21
N GLU A 48 21.92 -8.01 -12.66
CA GLU A 48 20.64 -7.67 -13.27
C GLU A 48 19.90 -6.78 -12.26
N GLN A 49 19.81 -5.50 -12.59
CA GLN A 49 19.16 -4.52 -11.74
C GLN A 49 17.67 -4.90 -11.67
N ARG A 50 17.32 -5.60 -10.59
CA ARG A 50 15.98 -6.06 -10.28
C ARG A 50 15.47 -5.29 -9.08
N VAL A 51 14.29 -4.69 -9.23
CA VAL A 51 13.59 -4.00 -8.15
C VAL A 51 12.31 -4.74 -7.82
N ASP A 52 12.13 -5.06 -6.55
CA ASP A 52 10.95 -5.73 -6.02
C ASP A 52 10.12 -4.74 -5.19
N ILE A 53 8.93 -4.42 -5.68
CA ILE A 53 7.99 -3.47 -5.09
C ILE A 53 6.83 -4.24 -4.47
N ARG A 54 6.52 -3.97 -3.21
CA ARG A 54 5.40 -4.59 -2.51
C ARG A 54 4.15 -3.72 -2.62
N LEU A 55 3.06 -4.29 -3.14
CA LEU A 55 1.78 -3.59 -3.22
C LEU A 55 1.10 -3.60 -1.85
N ARG A 56 0.51 -2.46 -1.49
CA ARG A 56 -0.37 -2.28 -0.34
C ARG A 56 -1.74 -2.89 -0.67
N SER A 57 -2.25 -3.69 0.26
CA SER A 57 -3.61 -4.21 0.15
C SER A 57 -4.65 -3.25 0.69
N LEU A 58 -5.72 -3.07 -0.09
CA LEU A 58 -6.91 -2.34 0.29
C LEU A 58 -8.11 -3.28 0.56
N THR A 59 -7.93 -4.58 0.37
CA THR A 59 -8.90 -5.64 0.72
C THR A 59 -8.33 -6.57 1.79
N THR A 60 -9.20 -7.41 2.37
CA THR A 60 -8.79 -8.38 3.37
C THR A 60 -7.95 -9.48 2.72
N ARG A 61 -6.70 -9.64 3.18
CA ARG A 61 -5.77 -10.76 2.87
C ARG A 61 -5.06 -10.76 1.51
N ALA A 62 -5.46 -9.96 0.54
CA ALA A 62 -4.72 -9.87 -0.72
C ALA A 62 -3.29 -9.37 -0.47
N THR A 63 -2.33 -9.87 -1.24
CA THR A 63 -0.96 -9.35 -1.28
C THR A 63 -0.52 -9.22 -2.72
N GLY A 64 0.32 -8.24 -3.03
CA GLY A 64 0.88 -8.08 -4.36
C GLY A 64 2.37 -7.78 -4.32
N LYS A 65 3.07 -8.22 -5.36
CA LYS A 65 4.47 -7.91 -5.62
C LYS A 65 4.64 -7.57 -7.10
N LEU A 66 5.30 -6.46 -7.38
CA LEU A 66 5.73 -6.05 -8.71
C LEU A 66 7.24 -6.19 -8.77
N THR A 67 7.74 -7.06 -9.63
CA THR A 67 9.16 -7.16 -9.94
C THR A 67 9.42 -6.41 -11.24
N VAL A 68 10.37 -5.48 -11.24
CA VAL A 68 10.85 -4.78 -12.45
C VAL A 68 12.29 -5.20 -12.71
N GLU A 69 12.54 -5.71 -13.91
CA GLU A 69 13.85 -6.13 -14.38
C GLU A 69 14.27 -5.23 -15.53
N ALA A 70 15.53 -4.78 -15.54
CA ALA A 70 16.06 -4.00 -16.65
C ALA A 70 15.97 -4.80 -17.97
N SER A 71 15.54 -4.15 -19.05
CA SER A 71 15.47 -4.73 -20.39
C SER A 71 15.81 -3.67 -21.44
N GLU A 72 16.17 -4.07 -22.66
CA GLU A 72 16.49 -3.14 -23.76
C GLU A 72 15.33 -2.16 -24.06
N GLY A 73 14.09 -2.55 -23.78
CA GLY A 73 12.88 -1.71 -23.95
C GLY A 73 12.59 -0.73 -22.80
N GLY A 74 13.47 -0.63 -21.81
CA GLY A 74 13.28 0.22 -20.62
C GLY A 74 12.65 -0.48 -19.43
N GLY A 75 12.70 -1.81 -19.41
CA GLY A 75 12.31 -2.64 -18.26
C GLY A 75 11.11 -3.52 -18.54
N ARG A 76 11.20 -4.79 -18.14
CA ARG A 76 10.09 -5.75 -18.12
C ARG A 76 9.58 -5.86 -16.69
N ALA A 77 8.26 -5.78 -16.54
CA ALA A 77 7.61 -5.88 -15.25
C ALA A 77 6.82 -7.18 -15.13
N ARG A 78 6.90 -7.81 -13.96
CA ARG A 78 6.10 -8.97 -13.58
C ARG A 78 5.38 -8.69 -12.28
N LEU A 79 4.06 -8.61 -12.37
CA LEU A 79 3.15 -8.48 -11.24
C LEU A 79 2.66 -9.87 -10.83
N THR A 80 2.71 -10.16 -9.54
CA THR A 80 2.06 -11.30 -8.90
C THR A 80 1.16 -10.80 -7.78
N ALA A 81 -0.06 -11.33 -7.73
CA ALA A 81 -1.01 -11.09 -6.66
C ALA A 81 -1.45 -12.43 -6.06
N LEU A 82 -1.58 -12.50 -4.73
CA LEU A 82 -1.97 -13.70 -4.01
C LEU A 82 -3.21 -13.42 -3.17
N ASN A 83 -4.04 -14.45 -3.01
CA ASN A 83 -5.28 -14.40 -2.22
C ASN A 83 -6.21 -13.25 -2.63
N LEU A 84 -6.28 -12.95 -3.94
CA LEU A 84 -7.28 -12.03 -4.46
C LEU A 84 -8.68 -12.63 -4.23
N PRO A 85 -9.61 -11.87 -3.62
CA PRO A 85 -10.99 -12.31 -3.46
C PRO A 85 -11.69 -12.45 -4.82
N ASP A 86 -12.95 -12.93 -4.83
CA ASP A 86 -13.76 -12.90 -6.04
C ASP A 86 -14.04 -11.45 -6.48
N PRO A 87 -13.95 -11.04 -7.76
CA PRO A 87 -14.10 -9.62 -8.10
C PRO A 87 -15.53 -9.16 -7.75
N GLN A 88 -16.54 -10.03 -7.85
CA GLN A 88 -17.93 -9.74 -7.47
C GLN A 88 -18.09 -9.46 -5.97
N THR A 89 -17.21 -10.02 -5.13
CA THR A 89 -17.21 -9.77 -3.68
C THR A 89 -16.51 -8.46 -3.31
N VAL A 90 -15.69 -7.92 -4.21
CA VAL A 90 -15.06 -6.59 -4.05
C VAL A 90 -16.01 -5.51 -4.53
N ALA A 91 -16.55 -5.67 -5.75
CA ALA A 91 -17.43 -4.70 -6.38
C ALA A 91 -18.56 -5.43 -7.12
N ALA A 92 -19.81 -5.03 -6.85
CA ALA A 92 -20.98 -5.68 -7.43
C ALA A 92 -20.95 -5.60 -8.97
N GLY A 93 -21.04 -6.77 -9.62
CA GLY A 93 -20.99 -6.92 -11.07
C GLY A 93 -19.58 -6.91 -11.69
N ALA A 94 -18.52 -6.77 -10.87
CA ALA A 94 -17.16 -6.93 -11.37
C ALA A 94 -16.87 -8.41 -11.69
N ASN A 95 -16.26 -8.68 -12.84
CA ASN A 95 -15.97 -10.04 -13.32
C ASN A 95 -14.48 -10.30 -13.49
N THR A 96 -13.65 -9.26 -13.47
CA THR A 96 -12.20 -9.40 -13.67
C THR A 96 -11.40 -8.37 -12.89
N TYR A 97 -10.09 -8.57 -12.83
CA TYR A 97 -9.13 -7.61 -12.30
C TYR A 97 -8.37 -6.96 -13.43
N VAL A 98 -8.31 -5.63 -13.42
CA VAL A 98 -7.54 -4.86 -14.41
C VAL A 98 -6.37 -4.16 -13.71
N VAL A 99 -5.21 -4.22 -14.36
CA VAL A 99 -3.98 -3.59 -13.88
C VAL A 99 -3.75 -2.31 -14.65
N TRP A 100 -3.43 -1.25 -13.92
CA TRP A 100 -3.19 0.07 -14.47
C TRP A 100 -1.84 0.62 -14.00
N ALA A 101 -1.12 1.28 -14.91
CA ALA A 101 -0.03 2.16 -14.55
C ALA A 101 -0.57 3.57 -14.34
N VAL A 102 -0.07 4.23 -13.28
CA VAL A 102 -0.44 5.59 -12.92
C VAL A 102 0.82 6.44 -12.74
N SER A 103 0.91 7.58 -13.42
CA SER A 103 1.99 8.55 -13.20
C SER A 103 1.57 9.93 -13.65
N GLY A 104 1.79 10.95 -12.80
CA GLY A 104 1.49 12.34 -13.12
C GLY A 104 0.08 12.57 -13.68
N GLY A 105 -0.88 11.71 -13.34
CA GLY A 105 -2.27 11.83 -13.74
C GLY A 105 -2.62 11.12 -15.04
N ARG A 106 -1.61 10.58 -15.73
CA ARG A 106 -1.81 9.65 -16.82
C ARG A 106 -2.12 8.28 -16.24
N ILE A 107 -3.15 7.66 -16.79
CA ILE A 107 -3.57 6.31 -16.45
C ILE A 107 -3.48 5.48 -17.73
N VAL A 108 -2.75 4.38 -17.68
CA VAL A 108 -2.58 3.46 -18.81
C VAL A 108 -2.99 2.08 -18.37
N ARG A 109 -3.90 1.45 -19.13
CA ARG A 109 -4.29 0.06 -18.90
C ARG A 109 -3.14 -0.86 -19.31
N LEU A 110 -2.69 -1.70 -18.38
CA LEU A 110 -1.60 -2.66 -18.62
C LEU A 110 -2.13 -4.01 -19.07
N GLY A 111 -3.31 -4.38 -18.61
CA GLY A 111 -3.98 -5.60 -19.03
C GLY A 111 -4.83 -6.23 -17.94
N GLU A 112 -5.36 -7.40 -18.27
CA GLU A 112 -6.16 -8.23 -17.38
C GLU A 112 -5.26 -9.08 -16.48
N LEU A 113 -5.51 -9.06 -15.17
CA LEU A 113 -4.85 -9.93 -14.21
C LEU A 113 -5.62 -11.25 -14.09
N LYS A 114 -5.20 -12.26 -14.86
CA LYS A 114 -5.82 -13.59 -14.81
C LYS A 114 -5.60 -14.24 -13.46
N ARG A 115 -6.70 -14.59 -12.79
CA ARG A 115 -6.70 -15.24 -11.48
C ARG A 115 -7.00 -16.73 -11.60
N ASP A 116 -6.33 -17.54 -10.79
CA ASP A 116 -6.65 -18.96 -10.60
C ASP A 116 -7.75 -19.18 -9.55
N ALA A 117 -8.16 -20.43 -9.36
CA ALA A 117 -9.17 -20.81 -8.36
C ALA A 117 -8.74 -20.58 -6.90
N ARG A 118 -7.43 -20.41 -6.65
CA ARG A 118 -6.87 -20.12 -5.32
C ARG A 118 -6.75 -18.62 -5.04
N GLY A 119 -7.13 -17.78 -6.00
CA GLY A 119 -7.01 -16.34 -5.88
C GLY A 119 -5.63 -15.79 -6.25
N ASN A 120 -4.76 -16.58 -6.88
CA ASN A 120 -3.46 -16.10 -7.35
C ASN A 120 -3.59 -15.57 -8.76
N GLY A 121 -2.99 -14.41 -9.03
CA GLY A 121 -2.95 -13.83 -10.37
C GLY A 121 -1.55 -13.39 -10.75
N GLY A 122 -1.31 -13.32 -12.06
CA GLY A 122 -0.04 -12.84 -12.60
C GLY A 122 -0.24 -12.07 -13.90
N LEU A 123 0.54 -11.01 -14.07
CA LEU A 123 0.60 -10.24 -15.31
C LEU A 123 2.06 -9.87 -15.59
N ALA A 124 2.51 -10.13 -16.82
CA ALA A 124 3.77 -9.62 -17.31
C ALA A 124 3.47 -8.53 -18.35
N PHE A 125 4.17 -7.42 -18.29
CA PHE A 125 4.02 -6.30 -19.22
C PHE A 125 5.35 -5.60 -19.43
N GLU A 126 5.52 -5.00 -20.60
CA GLU A 126 6.63 -4.09 -20.86
C GLU A 126 6.32 -2.73 -20.25
N ARG A 127 7.36 -1.95 -19.97
CA ARG A 127 7.19 -0.57 -19.49
C ARG A 127 6.19 0.22 -20.38
N PRO A 128 5.23 0.93 -19.79
CA PRO A 128 4.30 1.76 -20.55
C PRO A 128 5.01 2.90 -21.27
N GLU A 129 4.62 3.16 -22.52
CA GLU A 129 5.24 4.20 -23.33
C GLU A 129 5.05 5.60 -22.71
N GLY A 130 6.17 6.33 -22.61
CA GLY A 130 6.20 7.68 -22.06
C GLY A 130 6.00 7.76 -20.54
N LEU A 131 6.13 6.64 -19.80
CA LEU A 131 6.18 6.63 -18.33
C LEU A 131 7.57 6.19 -17.85
N GLU A 132 8.40 7.14 -17.42
CA GLU A 132 9.72 6.86 -16.83
C GLU A 132 9.62 6.36 -15.39
N HIS A 133 8.66 6.92 -14.65
CA HIS A 133 8.27 6.49 -13.33
C HIS A 133 6.78 6.18 -13.33
N TYR A 134 6.33 5.16 -12.61
CA TYR A 134 4.91 4.86 -12.46
C TYR A 134 4.61 4.09 -11.18
N GLY A 135 3.38 4.24 -10.69
CA GLY A 135 2.76 3.32 -9.75
C GLY A 135 1.91 2.29 -10.48
N VAL A 136 1.54 1.22 -9.80
CA VAL A 136 0.61 0.20 -10.29
C VAL A 136 -0.57 0.11 -9.34
N ILE A 137 -1.78 0.12 -9.91
CA ILE A 137 -3.03 -0.18 -9.20
C ILE A 137 -3.73 -1.36 -9.84
N ILE A 138 -4.45 -2.12 -9.02
CA ILE A 138 -5.28 -3.24 -9.47
C ILE A 138 -6.71 -2.95 -9.02
N THR A 139 -7.67 -2.95 -9.92
CA THR A 139 -9.09 -2.69 -9.66
C THR A 139 -9.95 -3.88 -10.05
N ALA A 140 -11.11 -4.04 -9.39
CA ALA A 140 -12.12 -5.03 -9.78
C ALA A 140 -13.09 -4.37 -10.77
N GLU A 141 -13.17 -4.90 -11.99
CA GLU A 141 -13.92 -4.29 -13.09
C GLU A 141 -14.96 -5.24 -13.69
N ARG A 142 -16.01 -4.65 -14.30
CA ARG A 142 -17.04 -5.41 -15.02
C ARG A 142 -16.51 -6.08 -16.29
N SER A 143 -15.52 -5.45 -16.93
CA SER A 143 -14.90 -5.87 -18.18
C SER A 143 -13.40 -5.63 -18.13
N ALA A 144 -12.61 -6.48 -18.81
CA ALA A 144 -11.18 -6.28 -19.01
C ALA A 144 -10.89 -5.02 -19.86
N ASP A 145 -11.88 -4.58 -20.64
CA ASP A 145 -11.79 -3.40 -21.48
C ASP A 145 -12.27 -2.11 -20.82
N ALA A 146 -12.33 -2.08 -19.49
CA ALA A 146 -12.67 -0.86 -18.76
C ALA A 146 -11.84 0.34 -19.26
N GLU A 147 -12.49 1.49 -19.43
CA GLU A 147 -11.86 2.73 -19.91
C GLU A 147 -11.16 3.49 -18.78
N ARG A 148 -11.62 3.29 -17.54
CA ARG A 148 -11.11 3.97 -16.34
C ARG A 148 -11.06 2.99 -15.16
N PRO A 149 -10.11 3.18 -14.24
CA PRO A 149 -10.04 2.38 -13.02
C PRO A 149 -11.19 2.74 -12.07
N GLY A 150 -11.84 1.71 -11.52
CA GLY A 150 -12.74 1.79 -10.39
C GLY A 150 -12.00 1.79 -9.04
N ASP A 151 -12.61 1.17 -8.03
CA ASP A 151 -12.05 1.14 -6.68
C ASP A 151 -10.80 0.24 -6.59
N PRO A 152 -9.68 0.75 -6.04
CA PRO A 152 -8.44 0.00 -5.97
C PRO A 152 -8.49 -1.11 -4.92
N VAL A 153 -7.92 -2.25 -5.29
CA VAL A 153 -7.81 -3.48 -4.48
C VAL A 153 -6.39 -3.65 -3.96
N LEU A 154 -5.41 -3.44 -4.83
CA LEU A 154 -3.98 -3.37 -4.51
C LEU A 154 -3.40 -2.11 -5.14
N SER A 155 -2.45 -1.45 -4.47
CA SER A 155 -1.70 -0.32 -5.06
C SER A 155 -0.25 -0.32 -4.62
N SER A 156 0.68 0.10 -5.49
CA SER A 156 2.00 0.56 -5.07
C SER A 156 1.94 2.03 -4.61
N ARG A 157 3.07 2.60 -4.21
CA ARG A 157 3.23 4.06 -4.17
C ARG A 157 3.30 4.58 -5.61
N ALA A 158 2.97 5.85 -5.81
CA ALA A 158 3.18 6.48 -7.11
C ALA A 158 4.67 6.58 -7.41
N ASP A 159 5.00 6.51 -8.70
CA ASP A 159 6.36 6.67 -9.23
C ASP A 159 7.40 5.72 -8.59
N GLU A 160 6.95 4.66 -7.92
CA GLU A 160 7.79 3.70 -7.20
C GLU A 160 8.50 2.76 -8.16
N ALA A 161 7.84 2.40 -9.27
CA ALA A 161 8.50 1.72 -10.37
C ALA A 161 9.21 2.75 -11.22
N ALA A 162 10.53 2.73 -11.20
CA ALA A 162 11.35 3.47 -12.15
C ALA A 162 11.75 2.56 -13.32
N ALA A 163 11.84 3.13 -14.51
CA ALA A 163 12.53 2.50 -15.62
C ALA A 163 13.99 2.29 -15.23
N LEU A 164 14.37 1.03 -14.99
CA LEU A 164 15.76 0.66 -14.77
C LEU A 164 16.44 0.65 -16.15
N TYR A 165 16.83 1.83 -16.60
CA TYR A 165 17.77 1.93 -17.69
C TYR A 165 19.16 1.60 -17.17
N PRO A 166 20.02 0.90 -17.93
CA PRO A 166 21.45 1.13 -17.75
C PRO A 166 21.67 2.62 -18.00
N SER A 167 22.19 3.32 -16.99
CA SER A 167 22.60 4.73 -17.10
C SER A 167 23.56 4.85 -18.28
N LYS A 168 23.08 5.18 -19.48
CA LYS A 168 23.92 5.36 -20.68
C LYS A 168 24.80 6.63 -20.58
N LYS A 169 24.97 7.17 -19.37
CA LYS A 169 25.53 8.49 -19.10
C LYS A 169 27.04 8.48 -18.84
N ASP A 170 27.67 7.32 -18.73
CA ASP A 170 29.11 7.26 -18.39
C ASP A 170 30.03 6.76 -19.53
N GLU A 171 29.52 6.38 -20.70
CA GLU A 171 30.37 5.98 -21.84
C GLU A 171 30.81 7.14 -22.76
N GLY A 172 30.37 8.38 -22.50
CA GLY A 172 30.73 9.56 -23.29
C GLY A 172 31.99 10.31 -22.84
N GLY A 173 32.72 9.79 -21.84
CA GLY A 173 33.81 10.48 -21.16
C GLY A 173 35.23 10.18 -21.66
N ALA A 174 35.44 9.61 -22.85
CA ALA A 174 36.80 9.46 -23.41
C ALA A 174 36.78 9.23 -24.92
N ALA A 175 36.61 10.31 -25.71
CA ALA A 175 37.22 10.51 -27.03
C ALA A 175 36.62 11.74 -27.71
N ARG A 176 37.08 12.93 -27.33
CA ARG A 176 37.15 14.02 -28.29
C ARG A 176 38.40 13.76 -29.12
N ASP A 177 38.23 13.35 -30.37
CA ASP A 177 38.99 13.90 -31.49
C ASP A 177 38.37 13.53 -32.84
N ALA A 178 38.44 14.50 -33.76
CA ALA A 178 38.19 14.47 -35.20
C ALA A 178 36.73 14.45 -35.72
N GLY A 179 36.22 15.67 -35.94
CA GLY A 179 35.79 16.17 -37.26
C GLY A 179 34.82 15.34 -38.11
N GLY A 180 33.56 15.79 -38.19
CA GLY A 180 32.62 15.32 -39.21
C GLY A 180 31.37 16.17 -39.28
N THR A 181 31.36 17.14 -40.20
CA THR A 181 30.19 17.95 -40.56
C THR A 181 29.21 17.09 -41.37
N ALA A 182 28.09 16.70 -40.76
CA ALA A 182 26.95 16.13 -41.49
C ALA A 182 25.66 16.82 -41.04
N ALA A 183 24.92 17.34 -42.01
CA ALA A 183 23.72 18.15 -41.85
C ALA A 183 22.59 17.35 -41.20
N SER A 184 22.17 17.82 -40.02
CA SER A 184 21.01 17.32 -39.29
C SER A 184 19.74 17.94 -39.88
N VAL A 185 18.90 17.12 -40.50
CA VAL A 185 17.56 17.48 -40.98
C VAL A 185 16.67 17.69 -39.75
N ALA A 186 16.17 18.92 -39.59
CA ALA A 186 15.31 19.31 -38.48
C ALA A 186 13.97 18.53 -38.52
N PRO A 187 13.55 17.90 -37.41
CA PRO A 187 12.23 17.30 -37.33
C PRO A 187 11.13 18.38 -37.35
N PRO A 188 9.94 18.07 -37.91
CA PRO A 188 8.86 19.04 -38.04
C PRO A 188 8.33 19.49 -36.67
N PRO A 189 7.89 20.76 -36.55
CA PRO A 189 7.38 21.31 -35.29
C PRO A 189 6.08 20.62 -34.90
N VAL A 190 6.10 19.90 -33.77
CA VAL A 190 4.90 19.42 -33.08
C VAL A 190 4.20 20.60 -32.41
N PRO A 191 2.86 20.77 -32.56
CA PRO A 191 2.13 21.87 -31.95
C PRO A 191 2.20 21.81 -30.43
N SER A 192 2.72 22.87 -29.83
CA SER A 192 2.76 23.07 -28.38
C SER A 192 1.35 23.34 -27.85
N VAL A 193 0.73 22.33 -27.24
CA VAL A 193 -0.54 22.48 -26.52
C VAL A 193 -0.26 23.16 -25.19
N THR A 194 -0.25 24.50 -25.21
CA THR A 194 -0.22 25.34 -24.02
C THR A 194 -1.65 25.72 -23.67
N ALA A 195 -2.22 25.12 -22.63
CA ALA A 195 -3.17 25.72 -21.67
C ALA A 195 -4.01 24.64 -20.95
N GLY A 196 -3.84 24.53 -19.63
CA GLY A 196 -4.91 24.11 -18.73
C GLY A 196 -5.01 22.64 -18.31
N ALA A 197 -4.06 21.77 -18.67
CA ALA A 197 -4.00 20.43 -18.07
C ALA A 197 -3.49 20.56 -16.63
N ARG A 198 -4.42 20.73 -15.67
CA ARG A 198 -4.14 20.50 -14.24
C ARG A 198 -3.51 19.11 -14.16
N ARG A 199 -2.19 19.04 -13.92
CA ARG A 199 -1.46 17.79 -13.65
C ARG A 199 -2.29 17.04 -12.62
N ALA A 200 -2.87 15.90 -12.99
CA ALA A 200 -3.51 15.06 -11.99
C ALA A 200 -2.36 14.51 -11.12
N GLY A 201 -2.09 15.15 -10.00
CA GLY A 201 -1.00 14.76 -9.12
C GLY A 201 -1.19 13.32 -8.62
N ASP A 202 -0.09 12.70 -8.22
CA ASP A 202 -0.14 11.52 -7.34
C ASP A 202 -1.11 11.81 -6.19
N PHE A 203 -1.95 10.83 -5.83
CA PHE A 203 -2.87 10.96 -4.70
C PHE A 203 -2.18 11.43 -3.42
N TYR A 204 -0.97 10.91 -3.12
CA TYR A 204 -0.22 11.34 -1.94
C TYR A 204 0.28 12.78 -2.08
N ALA A 205 0.84 13.12 -3.24
CA ALA A 205 1.24 14.49 -3.56
C ALA A 205 0.06 15.46 -3.50
N GLU A 206 -1.13 15.07 -3.98
CA GLU A 206 -2.35 15.88 -3.91
C GLU A 206 -2.77 16.13 -2.46
N VAL A 207 -2.71 15.10 -1.60
CA VAL A 207 -3.01 15.23 -0.17
C VAL A 207 -1.98 16.16 0.50
N ASP A 208 -0.69 15.96 0.25
CA ASP A 208 0.37 16.78 0.84
C ASP A 208 0.32 18.23 0.33
N ASP A 209 0.05 18.45 -0.96
CA ASP A 209 -0.14 19.77 -1.57
C ASP A 209 -1.36 20.48 -1.00
N ALA A 210 -2.49 19.76 -0.85
CA ALA A 210 -3.69 20.29 -0.23
C ALA A 210 -3.39 20.74 1.20
N LEU A 211 -2.73 19.89 1.99
CA LEU A 211 -2.34 20.20 3.36
C LEU A 211 -1.37 21.39 3.41
N ALA A 212 -0.39 21.48 2.50
CA ALA A 212 0.55 22.60 2.45
C ALA A 212 -0.13 23.94 2.08
N SER A 213 -1.08 23.91 1.15
CA SER A 213 -1.69 25.12 0.56
C SER A 213 -2.51 25.99 1.51
N GLN A 214 -3.05 25.43 2.60
CA GLN A 214 -3.84 26.16 3.60
C GLN A 214 -3.08 26.38 4.92
N GLY A 215 -1.79 26.75 4.84
CA GLY A 215 -0.97 26.96 6.03
C GLY A 215 -0.63 25.66 6.78
N GLY A 216 -0.58 24.53 6.07
CA GLY A 216 -0.20 23.23 6.64
C GLY A 216 -1.36 22.35 7.13
N GLY A 217 -2.61 22.79 6.96
CA GLY A 217 -3.79 22.11 7.47
C GLY A 217 -3.89 22.17 8.99
N ARG A 218 -5.08 21.87 9.53
CA ARG A 218 -5.28 21.83 10.98
C ARG A 218 -4.67 20.57 11.56
N VAL A 219 -3.89 20.72 12.62
CA VAL A 219 -3.41 19.59 13.43
C VAL A 219 -4.50 19.17 14.41
N LEU A 220 -4.87 17.90 14.35
CA LEU A 220 -5.86 17.24 15.18
C LEU A 220 -5.17 16.18 16.03
N GLU A 221 -5.26 16.28 17.35
CA GLU A 221 -4.81 15.23 18.26
C GLU A 221 -5.95 14.28 18.58
N LEU A 222 -5.66 12.98 18.50
CA LEU A 222 -6.60 11.91 18.79
C LEU A 222 -6.18 11.19 20.08
N GLY A 223 -7.09 11.14 21.06
CA GLY A 223 -6.95 10.43 22.31
C GLY A 223 -7.61 9.06 22.25
N GLY A 224 -7.02 8.08 22.94
CA GLY A 224 -7.57 6.74 23.06
C GLY A 224 -8.79 6.74 23.96
N GLU A 225 -9.82 5.99 23.56
CA GLU A 225 -11.09 5.82 24.28
C GLU A 225 -11.10 4.54 25.12
N GLU A 226 -12.22 4.22 25.76
CA GLU A 226 -12.37 3.04 26.64
C GLU A 226 -11.92 1.73 25.98
N ALA A 227 -12.22 1.54 24.69
CA ALA A 227 -11.81 0.33 23.96
C ALA A 227 -10.29 0.26 23.69
N ALA A 228 -9.58 1.39 23.76
CA ALA A 228 -8.15 1.47 23.51
C ALA A 228 -7.49 2.66 24.24
N PRO A 229 -7.42 2.64 25.58
CA PRO A 229 -7.04 3.81 26.38
C PRO A 229 -5.58 4.24 26.17
N ARG A 230 -4.76 3.35 25.62
CA ARG A 230 -3.35 3.59 25.27
C ARG A 230 -3.16 4.06 23.83
N ALA A 231 -4.19 3.99 22.99
CA ALA A 231 -4.12 4.43 21.61
C ALA A 231 -3.98 5.95 21.55
N ARG A 232 -3.21 6.44 20.59
CA ARG A 232 -3.02 7.86 20.32
C ARG A 232 -2.97 8.05 18.80
N GLY A 233 -3.35 9.22 18.33
CA GLY A 233 -3.16 9.59 16.94
C GLY A 233 -2.89 11.07 16.80
N ALA A 234 -2.29 11.43 15.68
CA ALA A 234 -2.24 12.78 15.19
C ALA A 234 -2.72 12.77 13.74
N ALA A 235 -3.41 13.82 13.33
CA ALA A 235 -3.83 14.01 11.97
C ALA A 235 -3.61 15.46 11.54
N ARG A 236 -3.24 15.66 10.29
CA ARG A 236 -3.38 16.95 9.61
C ARG A 236 -4.56 16.84 8.65
N ALA A 237 -5.44 17.83 8.71
CA ALA A 237 -6.72 17.82 8.02
C ALA A 237 -6.98 19.18 7.37
N THR A 238 -7.51 19.17 6.15
CA THR A 238 -7.92 20.38 5.41
C THR A 238 -9.10 20.06 4.51
N THR A 239 -9.77 21.09 4.01
CA THR A 239 -10.74 21.01 2.91
C THR A 239 -10.30 21.87 1.75
N ARG A 240 -10.43 21.35 0.53
CA ARG A 240 -10.14 22.11 -0.68
C ARG A 240 -11.02 21.61 -1.82
N GLU A 241 -11.62 22.54 -2.56
CA GLU A 241 -12.43 22.22 -3.76
C GLU A 241 -13.51 21.15 -3.47
N SER A 242 -14.27 21.33 -2.38
CA SER A 242 -15.30 20.37 -1.90
C SER A 242 -14.77 18.96 -1.63
N ARG A 243 -13.49 18.84 -1.23
CA ARG A 243 -12.86 17.59 -0.81
C ARG A 243 -12.21 17.75 0.55
N ALA A 244 -12.33 16.73 1.39
CA ALA A 244 -11.55 16.60 2.62
C ALA A 244 -10.27 15.83 2.34
N TYR A 245 -9.15 16.34 2.86
CA TYR A 245 -7.84 15.70 2.80
C TYR A 245 -7.33 15.47 4.21
N VAL A 246 -6.91 14.24 4.51
CA VAL A 246 -6.38 13.88 5.83
C VAL A 246 -5.10 13.07 5.68
N ARG A 247 -4.07 13.45 6.44
CA ARG A 247 -2.89 12.63 6.70
C ARG A 247 -2.81 12.33 8.18
N ALA A 248 -2.90 11.05 8.55
CA ALA A 248 -2.97 10.62 9.94
C ALA A 248 -1.94 9.54 10.27
N ASN A 249 -1.47 9.53 11.52
CA ASN A 249 -0.59 8.52 12.07
C ASN A 249 -1.13 8.07 13.43
N PHE A 250 -1.08 6.77 13.69
CA PHE A 250 -1.64 6.16 14.89
C PHE A 250 -0.56 5.38 15.65
N ARG A 251 -0.69 5.30 16.97
CA ARG A 251 0.21 4.55 17.87
C ARG A 251 -0.59 3.91 18.98
N GLY A 252 -0.13 2.75 19.47
CA GLY A 252 -0.78 2.02 20.56
C GLY A 252 -2.20 1.52 20.24
N VAL A 253 -2.60 1.47 18.97
CA VAL A 253 -3.88 0.92 18.55
C VAL A 253 -3.79 -0.61 18.60
N PRO A 254 -4.65 -1.31 19.36
CA PRO A 254 -4.66 -2.77 19.39
C PRO A 254 -5.02 -3.35 18.01
N LEU A 255 -4.84 -4.66 17.81
CA LEU A 255 -5.38 -5.31 16.62
C LEU A 255 -6.92 -5.37 16.73
N PRO A 256 -7.69 -5.24 15.64
CA PRO A 256 -9.16 -5.25 15.71
C PRO A 256 -9.73 -6.45 16.50
N PRO A 257 -9.24 -7.69 16.35
CA PRO A 257 -9.77 -8.83 17.11
C PRO A 257 -9.61 -8.69 18.63
N ALA A 258 -8.60 -7.95 19.10
CA ALA A 258 -8.37 -7.73 20.53
C ALA A 258 -9.42 -6.83 21.18
N VAL A 259 -10.19 -6.10 20.39
CA VAL A 259 -11.34 -5.29 20.83
C VAL A 259 -12.67 -5.83 20.26
N GLY A 260 -12.66 -7.10 19.87
CA GLY A 260 -13.83 -7.80 19.33
C GLY A 260 -14.32 -7.21 18.00
N ALA A 261 -13.43 -6.70 17.15
CA ALA A 261 -13.76 -6.13 15.85
C ALA A 261 -12.96 -6.81 14.72
N ASN A 262 -13.33 -6.52 13.48
CA ASN A 262 -12.64 -7.01 12.28
C ASN A 262 -11.88 -5.91 11.54
N VAL A 263 -12.30 -4.66 11.68
CA VAL A 263 -11.72 -3.52 10.96
C VAL A 263 -11.82 -2.23 11.78
N TYR A 264 -10.89 -1.31 11.58
CA TYR A 264 -11.04 0.06 12.07
C TYR A 264 -11.49 0.97 10.95
N VAL A 265 -12.37 1.92 11.27
CA VAL A 265 -12.90 2.88 10.30
C VAL A 265 -12.63 4.29 10.82
N LEU A 266 -12.05 5.13 9.96
CA LEU A 266 -11.93 6.56 10.20
C LEU A 266 -13.22 7.25 9.75
N TRP A 267 -13.70 8.14 10.59
CA TRP A 267 -14.89 8.95 10.36
C TRP A 267 -14.58 10.42 10.59
N ALA A 268 -15.38 11.28 9.98
CA ALA A 268 -15.46 12.68 10.34
C ALA A 268 -16.86 13.05 10.84
N VAL A 269 -16.95 14.01 11.74
CA VAL A 269 -18.18 14.68 12.13
C VAL A 269 -18.08 16.14 11.69
N THR A 270 -18.97 16.57 10.80
CA THR A 270 -19.08 17.96 10.36
C THR A 270 -19.84 18.82 11.38
N PRO A 271 -19.82 20.17 11.27
CA PRO A 271 -20.43 21.06 12.25
C PRO A 271 -21.95 20.95 12.29
N ASP A 272 -22.56 20.53 11.18
CA ASP A 272 -23.98 20.17 11.06
C ASP A 272 -24.30 18.77 11.61
N SER A 273 -23.37 18.15 12.33
CA SER A 273 -23.49 16.82 12.95
C SER A 273 -23.65 15.65 11.97
N ARG A 274 -23.39 15.84 10.67
CA ARG A 274 -23.31 14.70 9.75
C ARG A 274 -22.04 13.89 10.02
N VAL A 275 -22.17 12.57 9.93
CA VAL A 275 -21.04 11.64 10.02
C VAL A 275 -20.66 11.17 8.63
N VAL A 276 -19.40 11.33 8.27
CA VAL A 276 -18.87 10.97 6.95
C VAL A 276 -17.84 9.85 7.09
N TYR A 277 -18.02 8.78 6.30
CA TYR A 277 -17.05 7.70 6.18
C TYR A 277 -15.80 8.19 5.46
N MET A 278 -14.66 8.16 6.15
CA MET A 278 -13.38 8.64 5.60
C MET A 278 -12.52 7.51 5.03
N GLY A 279 -12.75 6.27 5.45
CA GLY A 279 -12.03 5.12 4.95
C GLY A 279 -11.78 4.06 6.02
N SER A 280 -11.50 2.84 5.58
CA SER A 280 -11.05 1.78 6.49
C SER A 280 -9.55 1.85 6.68
N LEU A 281 -9.11 1.60 7.91
CA LEU A 281 -7.70 1.58 8.26
C LEU A 281 -7.14 0.15 8.12
N PRO A 282 -5.81 0.01 7.91
CA PRO A 282 -5.15 -1.30 7.93
C PRO A 282 -5.48 -2.09 9.20
N ALA A 283 -6.01 -3.30 9.04
CA ALA A 283 -6.35 -4.22 10.15
C ALA A 283 -5.14 -5.03 10.66
N SER A 284 -3.96 -4.43 10.69
CA SER A 284 -2.71 -5.10 11.04
C SER A 284 -1.85 -4.25 11.98
N ALA A 285 -0.81 -4.86 12.55
CA ALA A 285 0.13 -4.14 13.42
C ALA A 285 0.82 -2.96 12.72
N ALA A 286 0.86 -2.98 11.38
CA ALA A 286 1.40 -1.89 10.57
C ALA A 286 0.62 -0.57 10.75
N LEU A 287 -0.63 -0.60 11.22
CA LEU A 287 -1.36 0.63 11.55
C LEU A 287 -0.60 1.52 12.54
N ASN A 288 0.17 0.89 13.45
CA ASN A 288 0.96 1.60 14.45
C ASN A 288 2.24 2.23 13.90
N THR A 289 2.58 2.03 12.63
CA THR A 289 3.78 2.61 12.00
C THR A 289 3.49 3.27 10.66
N ALA A 290 2.31 3.03 10.10
CA ALA A 290 1.90 3.56 8.81
C ALA A 290 1.37 4.99 8.93
N GLU A 291 1.63 5.75 7.87
CA GLU A 291 0.88 6.95 7.57
C GLU A 291 -0.35 6.59 6.72
N VAL A 292 -1.46 7.20 7.07
CA VAL A 292 -2.77 7.03 6.46
C VAL A 292 -3.12 8.32 5.73
N TYR A 293 -3.42 8.20 4.45
CA TYR A 293 -3.79 9.31 3.58
C TYR A 293 -5.22 9.09 3.11
N VAL A 294 -6.04 10.13 3.16
CA VAL A 294 -7.46 10.09 2.82
C VAL A 294 -7.81 11.30 1.97
N ARG A 295 -8.65 11.05 0.96
CA ARG A 295 -9.34 12.06 0.16
C ARG A 295 -10.80 11.67 0.03
N VAL A 296 -11.72 12.55 0.43
CA VAL A 296 -13.17 12.34 0.28
C VAL A 296 -13.76 13.51 -0.48
N ALA A 297 -14.51 13.23 -1.54
CA ALA A 297 -15.23 14.24 -2.32
C ALA A 297 -16.62 14.53 -1.76
N GLY A 298 -17.20 15.68 -2.13
CA GLY A 298 -18.52 16.12 -1.64
C GLY A 298 -18.48 16.54 -0.17
N PHE A 299 -17.32 17.04 0.28
CA PHE A 299 -17.11 17.45 1.66
C PHE A 299 -17.07 18.98 1.76
N ASP A 300 -18.21 19.56 2.08
CA ASP A 300 -18.43 21.01 2.17
C ASP A 300 -18.47 21.46 3.64
N ALA A 301 -17.38 21.25 4.36
CA ALA A 301 -17.24 21.75 5.74
C ALA A 301 -15.79 22.11 6.05
N ASP A 302 -15.53 23.39 6.32
CA ASP A 302 -14.18 23.90 6.62
C ASP A 302 -13.65 23.42 7.98
N ASP A 303 -14.54 22.92 8.83
CA ASP A 303 -14.21 22.32 10.13
C ASP A 303 -14.87 20.94 10.23
N TYR A 304 -14.13 19.95 10.74
CA TYR A 304 -14.68 18.64 11.10
C TYR A 304 -13.83 17.94 12.16
N ALA A 305 -14.51 17.23 13.06
CA ALA A 305 -13.84 16.39 14.04
C ALA A 305 -13.53 15.00 13.46
N LEU A 306 -12.39 14.41 13.83
CA LEU A 306 -12.04 13.04 13.45
C LEU A 306 -12.23 12.06 14.61
N PHE A 307 -12.66 10.85 14.30
CA PHE A 307 -12.70 9.74 15.25
C PHE A 307 -12.58 8.39 14.54
N VAL A 308 -12.17 7.36 15.29
CA VAL A 308 -11.99 5.99 14.78
C VAL A 308 -12.86 5.04 15.58
N THR A 309 -13.58 4.16 14.89
CA THR A 309 -14.37 3.09 15.51
C THR A 309 -13.85 1.70 15.15
N ALA A 310 -14.18 0.73 16.00
CA ALA A 310 -13.91 -0.69 15.79
C ALA A 310 -15.18 -1.41 15.28
N GLU A 311 -15.16 -1.86 14.03
CA GLU A 311 -16.33 -2.40 13.34
C GLU A 311 -16.25 -3.90 13.08
N GLN A 312 -17.40 -4.59 13.11
CA GLN A 312 -17.49 -6.03 12.82
C GLN A 312 -17.50 -6.33 11.32
N GLN A 313 -17.96 -5.42 10.49
CA GLN A 313 -18.21 -5.68 9.07
C GLN A 313 -17.71 -4.52 8.21
N ARG A 314 -17.51 -4.79 6.92
CA ARG A 314 -17.07 -3.81 5.92
C ARG A 314 -17.96 -3.91 4.67
N PRO A 315 -18.41 -2.77 4.10
CA PRO A 315 -18.36 -1.42 4.69
C PRO A 315 -19.26 -1.30 5.91
N ALA A 316 -18.89 -0.46 6.87
CA ALA A 316 -19.76 -0.13 8.00
C ALA A 316 -20.73 0.98 7.57
N PRO A 317 -22.06 0.80 7.64
CA PRO A 317 -23.02 1.80 7.18
C PRO A 317 -23.11 3.01 8.12
N SER A 318 -22.76 2.83 9.39
CA SER A 318 -22.75 3.86 10.42
C SER A 318 -21.66 3.54 11.46
N PRO A 319 -21.11 4.53 12.17
CA PRO A 319 -20.18 4.26 13.25
C PRO A 319 -20.86 3.47 14.38
N SER A 320 -20.22 2.41 14.85
CA SER A 320 -20.65 1.75 16.08
C SER A 320 -20.32 2.62 17.31
N GLY A 321 -20.91 2.26 18.44
CA GLY A 321 -20.56 2.87 19.74
C GLY A 321 -19.14 2.53 20.23
N ARG A 322 -18.41 1.63 19.55
CA ARG A 322 -17.06 1.20 19.94
C ARG A 322 -16.00 2.15 19.39
N ARG A 323 -15.94 3.34 20.00
CA ARG A 323 -14.90 4.32 19.69
C ARG A 323 -13.55 3.87 20.24
N VAL A 324 -12.51 4.02 19.41
CA VAL A 324 -11.13 3.64 19.70
C VAL A 324 -10.28 4.89 19.89
N LEU A 325 -10.50 5.87 19.02
CA LEU A 325 -9.86 7.18 19.07
C LEU A 325 -10.91 8.27 18.86
N SER A 326 -10.78 9.36 19.60
CA SER A 326 -11.58 10.57 19.41
C SER A 326 -10.68 11.79 19.43
N GLN A 327 -11.12 12.87 18.78
CA GLN A 327 -10.42 14.14 18.87
C GLN A 327 -10.41 14.65 20.31
N LYS A 328 -9.21 14.94 20.82
CA LYS A 328 -9.08 15.68 22.07
C LYS A 328 -9.57 17.10 21.84
N MET A 329 -10.63 17.49 22.54
CA MET A 329 -10.97 18.90 22.62
C MET A 329 -9.84 19.60 23.39
N VAL A 330 -9.08 20.43 22.69
CA VAL A 330 -8.18 21.38 23.34
C VAL A 330 -9.09 22.34 24.09
N ARG A 331 -9.23 22.13 25.40
CA ARG A 331 -9.87 23.13 26.26
C ARG A 331 -8.95 24.33 26.30
N THR A 332 -9.22 25.33 25.47
CA THR A 332 -8.59 26.63 25.60
C THR A 332 -9.04 27.19 26.95
N ILE A 333 -8.18 27.12 27.96
CA ILE A 333 -8.40 27.82 29.21
C ILE A 333 -8.21 29.30 28.87
N VAL A 334 -9.31 30.00 28.61
CA VAL A 334 -9.31 31.46 28.56
C VAL A 334 -9.01 31.92 29.98
N LYS A 335 -7.81 32.46 30.18
CA LYS A 335 -7.42 33.11 31.43
C LYS A 335 -8.00 34.51 31.51
#